data_AF-A0A0M2VBA5-F1
#
_entry.id   AF-A0A0M2VBA5-F1
#
_cell.length_a   1.000
_cell.length_b   1.000
_cell.length_c   1.000
_cell.angle_alpha   90.00
_cell.angle_beta   90.00
_cell.angle_gamma   90.00
#
_symmetry.space_group_name_H-M   'P 1'
#
loop_
_entity.id
_entity.type
_entity.pdbx_description
1 polymer ?
#
loop_
_entity_poly.entity_id
_entity_poly.type
_entity_poly.pdbx_seq_one_letter_code
_entity_poly.pdbx_strand_id
1 'polypeptide(L)'
;MKQLKTLIGASVLALSAFAANAAPINVNGVTWDPSHPLSFAADTDFFTQSIIANPGDTLSGWGNIGSINANSSFCAGCELTFEFGGFTTTNITTGQVRNTGANALNSSTGWVIEVDFEFAGGFANLWVDHSPNFDGSFASSTDGSLWLSAVPNMGTGASLLASAWIAYNPVTSTILFNEIIIGDGYALLDVTGGAAFANFDTNAQLFGADIRVTSQFGTRATPDNIIMNAVTVPEPASLAILGLGLLGMGALSRRRKA
;
A
#
# COMPACT_ATOMS: atom_id res chain seq x y z
N MET A 1 36.79 39.91 24.41
CA MET A 1 35.42 39.59 24.92
C MET A 1 34.26 40.18 24.10
N LYS A 2 34.44 41.24 23.28
CA LYS A 2 33.34 41.79 22.45
C LYS A 2 33.09 41.05 21.12
N GLN A 3 34.09 40.36 20.57
CA GLN A 3 34.00 39.61 19.30
C GLN A 3 33.37 38.20 19.43
N LEU A 4 33.32 37.64 20.66
CA LEU A 4 32.81 36.29 20.91
C LEU A 4 31.26 36.24 21.01
N LYS A 5 30.63 37.37 21.36
CA LYS A 5 29.17 37.51 21.44
C LYS A 5 28.54 37.57 20.04
N THR A 6 29.26 38.05 19.04
CA THR A 6 28.78 38.19 17.65
C THR A 6 28.73 36.85 16.90
N LEU A 7 29.61 35.89 17.22
CA LEU A 7 29.62 34.58 16.57
C LEU A 7 28.53 33.62 17.06
N ILE A 8 28.10 33.71 18.32
CA ILE A 8 27.06 32.82 18.88
C ILE A 8 25.66 33.24 18.41
N GLY A 9 25.42 34.54 18.20
CA GLY A 9 24.16 35.03 17.64
C GLY A 9 23.94 34.62 16.17
N ALA A 10 25.01 34.49 15.38
CA ALA A 10 24.92 34.07 13.98
C ALA A 10 24.66 32.55 13.82
N SER A 11 25.12 31.71 14.75
CA SER A 11 24.93 30.25 14.68
C SER A 11 23.52 29.80 15.02
N VAL A 12 22.81 30.53 15.90
CA VAL A 12 21.44 30.18 16.31
C VAL A 12 20.40 30.63 15.27
N LEU A 13 20.65 31.71 14.54
CA LEU A 13 19.78 32.19 13.45
C LEU A 13 19.93 31.38 12.14
N ALA A 14 21.03 30.64 11.96
CA ALA A 14 21.23 29.78 10.78
C ALA A 14 20.58 28.39 10.93
N LEU A 15 20.29 27.94 12.15
CA LEU A 15 19.66 26.63 12.41
C LEU A 15 18.13 26.66 12.29
N SER A 16 17.50 27.83 12.40
CA SER A 16 16.05 27.99 12.24
C SER A 16 15.58 28.07 10.78
N ALA A 17 16.51 28.07 9.80
CA ALA A 17 16.17 28.17 8.38
C ALA A 17 15.90 26.80 7.71
N PHE A 18 16.20 25.69 8.40
CA PHE A 18 15.83 24.36 7.93
C PHE A 18 14.47 23.98 8.52
N ALA A 19 13.40 24.55 7.99
CA ALA A 19 12.15 23.80 7.97
C ALA A 19 12.47 22.53 7.15
N ALA A 20 12.67 21.41 7.85
CA ALA A 20 13.03 20.14 7.25
C ALA A 20 11.83 19.62 6.46
N ASN A 21 11.63 20.15 5.25
CA ASN A 21 10.84 19.46 4.24
C ASN A 21 11.67 18.23 3.89
N ALA A 22 11.14 17.05 4.19
CA ALA A 22 11.78 15.82 3.78
C ALA A 22 11.86 15.82 2.25
N ALA A 23 13.06 15.64 1.70
CA ALA A 23 13.20 15.51 0.26
C ALA A 23 12.42 14.28 -0.21
N PRO A 24 11.90 14.27 -1.46
CA PRO A 24 11.32 13.08 -2.04
C PRO A 24 12.31 11.90 -1.92
N ILE A 25 11.81 10.77 -1.42
CA ILE A 25 12.59 9.53 -1.35
C ILE A 25 12.65 8.95 -2.77
N ASN A 26 13.80 8.41 -3.18
CA ASN A 26 13.95 7.69 -4.43
C ASN A 26 14.58 6.32 -4.16
N VAL A 27 13.83 5.25 -4.41
CA VAL A 27 14.34 3.89 -4.35
C VAL A 27 14.14 3.25 -5.71
N ASN A 28 15.25 3.00 -6.42
CA ASN A 28 15.28 2.38 -7.74
C ASN A 28 14.37 3.08 -8.77
N GLY A 29 14.33 4.43 -8.77
CA GLY A 29 13.54 5.21 -9.72
C GLY A 29 12.10 5.49 -9.25
N VAL A 30 11.58 4.74 -8.28
CA VAL A 30 10.29 5.01 -7.64
C VAL A 30 10.47 6.15 -6.65
N THR A 31 9.71 7.22 -6.83
CA THR A 31 9.80 8.43 -6.02
C THR A 31 8.49 8.77 -5.31
N TRP A 32 8.59 9.22 -4.06
CA TRP A 32 7.43 9.68 -3.30
C TRP A 32 7.83 10.72 -2.27
N ASP A 33 6.85 11.51 -1.83
CA ASP A 33 7.05 12.55 -0.82
C ASP A 33 6.58 12.03 0.56
N PRO A 34 7.50 11.72 1.48
CA PRO A 34 7.12 11.23 2.81
C PRO A 34 6.41 12.31 3.66
N SER A 35 6.51 13.59 3.29
CA SER A 35 5.85 14.72 3.95
C SER A 35 4.45 15.03 3.41
N HIS A 36 4.02 14.33 2.36
CA HIS A 36 2.68 14.49 1.80
C HIS A 36 1.60 14.21 2.87
N PRO A 37 0.45 14.92 2.89
CA PRO A 37 -0.61 14.70 3.89
C PRO A 37 -1.17 13.28 3.96
N LEU A 38 -1.09 12.53 2.86
CA LEU A 38 -1.48 11.12 2.78
C LEU A 38 -0.33 10.15 3.14
N SER A 39 0.88 10.65 3.45
CA SER A 39 2.16 9.94 3.40
C SER A 39 2.28 9.10 2.12
N PHE A 40 2.88 7.91 2.11
CA PHE A 40 2.87 7.06 0.91
C PHE A 40 1.45 6.57 0.63
N ALA A 41 0.91 6.91 -0.54
CA ALA A 41 -0.41 6.48 -1.00
C ALA A 41 -0.32 6.06 -2.47
N ALA A 42 -0.32 4.76 -2.74
CA ALA A 42 -0.28 4.20 -4.08
C ALA A 42 -1.69 3.79 -4.53
N ASP A 43 -2.02 4.08 -5.78
CA ASP A 43 -3.30 3.80 -6.43
C ASP A 43 -3.06 3.07 -7.76
N THR A 44 -3.87 2.06 -8.06
CA THR A 44 -3.70 1.21 -9.24
C THR A 44 -4.43 1.75 -10.46
N ASP A 45 -3.82 1.67 -11.64
CA ASP A 45 -4.52 1.91 -12.91
C ASP A 45 -4.99 0.61 -13.59
N PHE A 46 -4.45 -0.53 -13.16
CA PHE A 46 -4.88 -1.87 -13.55
C PHE A 46 -4.81 -2.81 -12.36
N PHE A 47 -5.85 -3.61 -12.19
CA PHE A 47 -5.92 -4.65 -11.17
C PHE A 47 -6.82 -5.79 -11.67
N THR A 48 -6.39 -7.03 -11.41
CA THR A 48 -7.20 -8.23 -11.61
C THR A 48 -6.94 -9.24 -10.51
N GLN A 49 -7.93 -10.08 -10.21
CA GLN A 49 -7.87 -11.10 -9.17
C GLN A 49 -8.66 -12.35 -9.53
N SER A 50 -8.33 -13.45 -8.87
CA SER A 50 -9.09 -14.71 -8.93
C SER A 50 -10.46 -14.58 -8.24
N ILE A 51 -11.43 -15.36 -8.71
CA ILE A 51 -12.75 -15.47 -8.08
C ILE A 51 -12.71 -16.51 -6.96
N ILE A 52 -13.36 -16.21 -5.84
CA ILE A 52 -13.50 -17.08 -4.67
C ILE A 52 -14.95 -17.53 -4.56
N ALA A 53 -15.19 -18.85 -4.50
CA ALA A 53 -16.52 -19.42 -4.41
C ALA A 53 -16.71 -20.35 -3.21
N ASN A 54 -15.63 -20.92 -2.66
CA ASN A 54 -15.67 -21.91 -1.59
C ASN A 54 -14.58 -21.65 -0.55
N PRO A 55 -14.80 -22.03 0.73
CA PRO A 55 -13.71 -22.19 1.68
C PRO A 55 -12.65 -23.15 1.13
N GLY A 56 -11.38 -22.78 1.29
CA GLY A 56 -10.23 -23.49 0.72
C GLY A 56 -9.74 -22.93 -0.63
N ASP A 57 -10.57 -22.16 -1.35
CA ASP A 57 -10.11 -21.43 -2.54
C ASP A 57 -9.04 -20.41 -2.15
N THR A 58 -8.07 -20.18 -3.03
CA THR A 58 -6.96 -19.24 -2.78
C THR A 58 -7.12 -18.00 -3.63
N LEU A 59 -7.10 -16.85 -2.97
CA LEU A 59 -7.13 -15.53 -3.58
C LEU A 59 -5.71 -15.12 -4.01
N SER A 60 -5.61 -14.70 -5.26
CA SER A 60 -4.41 -14.13 -5.88
C SER A 60 -4.78 -13.10 -6.92
N GLY A 61 -3.88 -12.17 -7.19
CA GLY A 61 -4.07 -11.13 -8.19
C GLY A 61 -2.79 -10.38 -8.48
N TRP A 62 -2.85 -9.49 -9.46
CA TRP A 62 -1.73 -8.68 -9.89
C TRP A 62 -2.21 -7.39 -10.55
N GLY A 63 -1.28 -6.46 -10.75
CA GLY A 63 -1.57 -5.27 -11.53
C GLY A 63 -0.45 -4.24 -11.55
N ASN A 64 -0.83 -3.00 -11.88
CA ASN A 64 0.09 -1.88 -12.06
C ASN A 64 -0.32 -0.69 -11.18
N ILE A 65 0.69 0.00 -10.62
CA ILE A 65 0.52 1.22 -9.86
C ILE A 65 0.51 2.40 -10.83
N GLY A 66 -0.63 3.09 -10.92
CA GLY A 66 -0.81 4.24 -11.79
C GLY A 66 -0.35 5.55 -11.17
N SER A 67 -0.37 5.66 -9.84
CA SER A 67 0.12 6.85 -9.15
C SER A 67 0.60 6.56 -7.73
N ILE A 68 1.52 7.40 -7.25
CA ILE A 68 1.90 7.51 -5.85
C ILE A 68 1.75 8.96 -5.44
N ASN A 69 1.08 9.24 -4.32
CA ASN A 69 0.80 10.61 -3.88
C ASN A 69 0.02 11.44 -4.91
N ALA A 70 -0.88 10.80 -5.66
CA ALA A 70 -1.58 11.38 -6.81
C ALA A 70 -0.66 11.92 -7.92
N ASN A 71 0.62 11.50 -7.94
CA ASN A 71 1.57 11.79 -8.99
C ASN A 71 1.79 10.55 -9.86
N SER A 72 1.48 10.63 -11.15
CA SER A 72 1.74 9.56 -12.12
C SER A 72 3.17 9.55 -12.67
N SER A 73 3.95 10.60 -12.44
CA SER A 73 5.37 10.68 -12.80
C SER A 73 6.29 10.18 -11.69
N PHE A 74 5.78 9.33 -10.79
CA PHE A 74 6.52 8.80 -9.65
C PHE A 74 7.65 7.83 -10.07
N CYS A 75 7.53 7.20 -11.24
CA CYS A 75 8.50 6.27 -11.82
C CYS A 75 8.94 6.74 -13.23
N ALA A 76 9.77 7.78 -13.30
CA ALA A 76 10.19 8.31 -14.60
C ALA A 76 11.12 7.32 -15.34
N GLY A 77 10.58 6.64 -16.35
CA GLY A 77 11.31 5.63 -17.12
C GLY A 77 11.27 4.22 -16.51
N CYS A 78 10.38 3.99 -15.56
CA CYS A 78 10.11 2.69 -14.97
C CYS A 78 8.60 2.47 -14.80
N GLU A 79 8.24 1.25 -14.46
CA GLU A 79 6.90 0.86 -14.01
C GLU A 79 6.99 0.16 -12.65
N LEU A 80 5.92 0.28 -11.86
CA LEU A 80 5.80 -0.36 -10.56
C LEU A 80 4.57 -1.25 -10.58
N THR A 81 4.81 -2.56 -10.63
CA THR A 81 3.77 -3.57 -10.67
C THR A 81 3.69 -4.29 -9.33
N PHE A 82 2.62 -5.06 -9.12
CA PHE A 82 2.44 -5.84 -7.91
C PHE A 82 1.82 -7.20 -8.21
N GLU A 83 2.08 -8.14 -7.32
CA GLU A 83 1.36 -9.40 -7.18
C GLU A 83 0.96 -9.62 -5.73
N PHE A 84 -0.10 -10.40 -5.52
CA PHE A 84 -0.41 -10.98 -4.24
C PHE A 84 -0.99 -12.38 -4.43
N GLY A 85 -0.84 -13.21 -3.40
CA GLY A 85 -1.31 -14.59 -3.47
C GLY A 85 -1.21 -15.29 -2.13
N GLY A 86 -1.65 -16.56 -2.10
CA GLY A 86 -1.57 -17.40 -0.91
C GLY A 86 -2.60 -17.08 0.17
N PHE A 87 -3.58 -16.23 -0.11
CA PHE A 87 -4.70 -15.95 0.80
C PHE A 87 -5.73 -17.06 0.68
N THR A 88 -5.69 -18.05 1.57
CA THR A 88 -6.67 -19.14 1.56
C THR A 88 -7.95 -18.72 2.27
N THR A 89 -9.09 -18.92 1.61
CA THR A 89 -10.41 -18.61 2.16
C THR A 89 -10.72 -19.55 3.31
N THR A 90 -10.81 -19.02 4.52
CA THR A 90 -11.09 -19.81 5.73
C THR A 90 -12.57 -19.86 6.07
N ASN A 91 -13.30 -18.79 5.75
CA ASN A 91 -14.72 -18.69 6.03
C ASN A 91 -15.43 -17.87 4.94
N ILE A 92 -16.65 -18.29 4.61
CA ILE A 92 -17.58 -17.54 3.77
C ILE A 92 -18.90 -17.48 4.53
N THR A 93 -19.31 -16.27 4.88
CA THR A 93 -20.58 -16.04 5.57
C THR A 93 -21.54 -15.34 4.62
N THR A 94 -22.75 -15.86 4.49
CA THR A 94 -23.77 -15.29 3.61
C THR A 94 -24.81 -14.53 4.43
N GLY A 95 -25.14 -13.33 3.95
CA GLY A 95 -26.14 -12.46 4.52
C GLY A 95 -27.54 -12.74 3.99
N GLN A 96 -28.39 -11.71 4.03
CA GLN A 96 -29.76 -11.79 3.56
C GLN A 96 -29.85 -11.59 2.04
N VAL A 97 -30.61 -12.47 1.37
CA VAL A 97 -30.98 -12.28 -0.03
C VAL A 97 -31.94 -11.09 -0.15
N ARG A 98 -31.66 -10.18 -1.10
CA ARG A 98 -32.48 -8.98 -1.35
C ARG A 98 -32.90 -8.91 -2.81
N ASN A 99 -34.16 -8.60 -3.05
CA ASN A 99 -34.63 -8.17 -4.36
C ASN A 99 -34.30 -6.68 -4.51
N THR A 100 -33.46 -6.33 -5.49
CA THR A 100 -33.05 -4.95 -5.76
C THR A 100 -33.92 -4.30 -6.84
N GLY A 101 -34.89 -5.03 -7.37
CA GLY A 101 -35.49 -4.74 -8.66
C GLY A 101 -34.43 -4.73 -9.78
N ALA A 102 -34.86 -4.48 -11.01
CA ALA A 102 -33.95 -4.38 -12.15
C ALA A 102 -32.98 -3.16 -12.07
N ASN A 103 -33.16 -2.24 -11.11
CA ASN A 103 -32.56 -0.90 -11.17
C ASN A 103 -31.75 -0.47 -9.92
N ALA A 104 -31.75 -1.19 -8.78
CA ALA A 104 -31.02 -0.71 -7.59
C ALA A 104 -29.58 -1.23 -7.49
N LEU A 105 -29.27 -2.34 -8.15
CA LEU A 105 -27.94 -2.94 -8.30
C LEU A 105 -27.98 -3.71 -9.63
N ASN A 106 -27.02 -3.51 -10.54
CA ASN A 106 -27.00 -4.08 -11.90
C ASN A 106 -26.80 -5.61 -11.92
N SER A 107 -27.56 -6.35 -11.13
CA SER A 107 -27.55 -7.81 -11.12
C SER A 107 -28.36 -8.34 -12.30
N SER A 108 -27.82 -9.34 -12.97
CA SER A 108 -28.44 -10.06 -14.08
C SER A 108 -29.76 -10.73 -13.71
N THR A 109 -29.98 -11.04 -12.43
CA THR A 109 -31.20 -11.67 -11.92
C THR A 109 -32.16 -10.67 -11.26
N GLY A 110 -31.69 -9.46 -10.93
CA GLY A 110 -32.40 -8.49 -10.08
C GLY A 110 -32.40 -8.84 -8.59
N TRP A 111 -31.59 -9.81 -8.18
CA TRP A 111 -31.44 -10.26 -6.79
C TRP A 111 -29.97 -10.32 -6.41
N VAL A 112 -29.68 -9.93 -5.18
CA VAL A 112 -28.31 -9.95 -4.63
C VAL A 112 -28.28 -10.61 -3.28
N ILE A 113 -27.09 -11.04 -2.88
CA ILE A 113 -26.78 -11.51 -1.54
C ILE A 113 -25.47 -10.88 -1.09
N GLU A 114 -25.42 -10.48 0.18
CA GLU A 114 -24.19 -10.03 0.83
C GLU A 114 -23.35 -11.26 1.21
N VAL A 115 -22.06 -11.23 0.92
CA VAL A 115 -21.13 -12.31 1.23
C VAL A 115 -19.87 -11.72 1.85
N ASP A 116 -19.55 -12.19 3.05
CA ASP A 116 -18.32 -11.85 3.76
C ASP A 116 -17.32 -12.99 3.64
N PHE A 117 -16.06 -12.64 3.41
CA PHE A 117 -14.94 -13.55 3.23
C PHE A 117 -13.85 -13.25 4.27
N GLU A 118 -13.34 -14.32 4.89
CA GLU A 118 -12.18 -14.25 5.77
C GLU A 118 -11.07 -15.14 5.20
N PHE A 119 -9.86 -14.60 5.14
CA PHE A 119 -8.70 -15.30 4.58
C PHE A 119 -7.61 -15.50 5.62
N ALA A 120 -6.77 -16.52 5.40
CA ALA A 120 -5.55 -16.76 6.16
C ALA A 120 -4.35 -16.96 5.23
N GLY A 121 -3.18 -16.58 5.74
CA GLY A 121 -1.93 -16.61 4.99
C GLY A 121 -1.86 -15.51 3.94
N GLY A 122 -0.88 -15.65 3.05
CA GLY A 122 -0.71 -14.78 1.89
C GLY A 122 0.53 -13.91 1.95
N PHE A 123 0.74 -13.20 0.85
CA PHE A 123 1.84 -12.27 0.65
C PHE A 123 1.44 -11.20 -0.37
N ALA A 124 2.17 -10.09 -0.37
CA ALA A 124 2.10 -9.07 -1.43
C ALA A 124 3.52 -8.62 -1.78
N ASN A 125 3.83 -8.56 -3.07
CA ASN A 125 5.11 -8.12 -3.59
C ASN A 125 4.91 -7.00 -4.61
N LEU A 126 5.80 -6.01 -4.59
CA LEU A 126 5.89 -4.96 -5.60
C LEU A 126 7.21 -5.10 -6.36
N TRP A 127 7.16 -4.88 -7.66
CA TRP A 127 8.28 -5.05 -8.59
C TRP A 127 8.51 -3.76 -9.35
N VAL A 128 9.76 -3.32 -9.41
CA VAL A 128 10.15 -2.18 -10.24
C VAL A 128 10.85 -2.70 -11.49
N ASP A 129 10.29 -2.36 -12.66
CA ASP A 129 10.92 -2.61 -13.95
C ASP A 129 11.30 -1.30 -14.65
N HIS A 130 12.45 -1.29 -15.31
CA HIS A 130 13.01 -0.13 -16.02
C HIS A 130 12.84 -0.24 -17.54
N SER A 131 12.00 -1.16 -18.01
CA SER A 131 11.66 -1.36 -19.42
C SER A 131 10.13 -1.32 -19.63
N PRO A 132 9.47 -0.16 -19.40
CA PRO A 132 8.01 -0.09 -19.27
C PRO A 132 7.27 -0.79 -20.41
N ASN A 133 6.75 -1.98 -20.13
CA ASN A 133 6.20 -2.94 -21.09
C ASN A 133 4.99 -3.69 -20.50
N PHE A 134 4.44 -3.25 -19.36
CA PHE A 134 3.26 -3.83 -18.75
C PHE A 134 2.13 -4.02 -19.77
N ASP A 135 1.64 -5.26 -19.87
CA ASP A 135 0.63 -5.66 -20.85
C ASP A 135 -0.64 -6.24 -20.20
N GLY A 136 -0.77 -6.14 -18.88
CA GLY A 136 -1.89 -6.69 -18.11
C GLY A 136 -1.71 -8.16 -17.72
N SER A 137 -0.63 -8.82 -18.17
CA SER A 137 -0.35 -10.22 -17.82
C SER A 137 0.37 -10.34 -16.48
N PHE A 138 0.24 -11.51 -15.85
CA PHE A 138 1.00 -11.85 -14.65
C PHE A 138 2.52 -11.82 -14.90
N ALA A 139 2.95 -12.20 -16.11
CA ALA A 139 4.37 -12.25 -16.46
C ALA A 139 5.01 -10.85 -16.47
N SER A 140 4.34 -9.85 -17.05
CA SER A 140 4.80 -8.45 -17.01
C SER A 140 4.57 -7.77 -15.66
N SER A 141 3.84 -8.41 -14.73
CA SER A 141 3.68 -7.90 -13.36
C SER A 141 4.81 -8.31 -12.41
N THR A 142 5.69 -9.22 -12.86
CA THR A 142 6.66 -9.92 -12.01
C THR A 142 8.05 -10.07 -12.66
N ASP A 143 8.31 -9.38 -13.76
CA ASP A 143 9.58 -9.42 -14.51
C ASP A 143 10.60 -8.37 -14.07
N GLY A 144 10.22 -7.48 -13.15
CA GLY A 144 11.08 -6.48 -12.53
C GLY A 144 11.95 -6.98 -11.37
N SER A 145 12.60 -6.04 -10.70
CA SER A 145 13.33 -6.29 -9.44
C SER A 145 12.42 -6.12 -8.23
N LEU A 146 12.52 -7.01 -7.23
CA LEU A 146 11.72 -6.93 -6.01
C LEU A 146 11.96 -5.58 -5.29
N TRP A 147 10.95 -4.74 -5.29
CA TRP A 147 10.99 -3.41 -4.70
C TRP A 147 10.51 -3.41 -3.26
N LEU A 148 9.42 -4.12 -2.98
CA LEU A 148 8.86 -4.27 -1.63
C LEU A 148 8.23 -5.67 -1.50
N SER A 149 8.38 -6.30 -0.35
CA SER A 149 7.69 -7.55 -0.01
C SER A 149 7.05 -7.42 1.35
N ALA A 150 5.83 -7.91 1.48
CA ALA A 150 5.05 -7.82 2.71
C ALA A 150 4.21 -9.08 2.94
N VAL A 151 3.91 -9.35 4.21
CA VAL A 151 3.02 -10.43 4.65
C VAL A 151 1.89 -9.85 5.51
N PRO A 152 0.74 -10.52 5.64
CA PRO A 152 -0.36 -10.01 6.46
C PRO A 152 0.03 -9.85 7.94
N ASN A 153 -0.21 -8.65 8.47
CA ASN A 153 -0.25 -8.41 9.89
C ASN A 153 -1.60 -8.91 10.41
N MET A 154 -1.56 -10.02 11.13
CA MET A 154 -2.76 -10.69 11.60
C MET A 154 -3.50 -9.92 12.69
N GLY A 155 -2.89 -8.90 13.31
CA GLY A 155 -3.46 -8.17 14.44
C GLY A 155 -4.08 -9.10 15.49
N THR A 156 -5.42 -9.22 15.45
CA THR A 156 -6.21 -10.12 16.31
C THR A 156 -7.04 -11.19 15.55
N GLY A 157 -6.89 -11.33 14.23
CA GLY A 157 -7.77 -12.16 13.41
C GLY A 157 -7.24 -12.51 12.02
N ALA A 158 -8.11 -12.39 11.01
CA ALA A 158 -7.87 -12.80 9.63
C ALA A 158 -6.76 -11.99 8.92
N SER A 159 -6.11 -12.62 7.93
CA SER A 159 -5.09 -11.98 7.08
C SER A 159 -5.67 -10.92 6.15
N LEU A 160 -6.88 -11.16 5.67
CA LEU A 160 -7.63 -10.26 4.81
C LEU A 160 -9.12 -10.47 5.10
N LEU A 161 -9.86 -9.37 5.11
CA LEU A 161 -11.32 -9.35 5.18
C LEU A 161 -11.86 -8.75 3.90
N ALA A 162 -12.91 -9.35 3.33
CA ALA A 162 -13.62 -8.78 2.20
C ALA A 162 -15.12 -8.96 2.36
N SER A 163 -15.89 -8.03 1.80
CA SER A 163 -17.34 -8.12 1.72
C SER A 163 -17.80 -7.76 0.32
N ALA A 164 -18.82 -8.43 -0.18
CA ALA A 164 -19.33 -8.18 -1.53
C ALA A 164 -20.84 -8.39 -1.63
N TRP A 165 -21.47 -7.56 -2.46
CA TRP A 165 -22.79 -7.84 -3.01
C TRP A 165 -22.63 -8.63 -4.30
N ILE A 166 -23.13 -9.86 -4.29
CA ILE A 166 -23.01 -10.82 -5.39
C ILE A 166 -24.40 -11.11 -5.94
N ALA A 167 -24.53 -11.29 -7.26
CA ALA A 167 -25.79 -11.69 -7.84
C ALA A 167 -26.24 -13.06 -7.31
N TYR A 168 -27.54 -13.18 -7.07
CA TYR A 168 -28.17 -14.37 -6.54
C TYR A 168 -29.28 -14.84 -7.48
N ASN A 169 -29.34 -16.13 -7.77
CA ASN A 169 -30.45 -16.69 -8.54
C ASN A 169 -31.49 -17.31 -7.59
N PRO A 170 -32.67 -16.69 -7.40
CA PRO A 170 -33.69 -17.20 -6.50
C PRO A 170 -34.42 -18.44 -7.02
N VAL A 171 -34.35 -18.73 -8.33
CA VAL A 171 -34.99 -19.92 -8.92
C VAL A 171 -34.20 -21.17 -8.58
N THR A 172 -32.86 -21.09 -8.68
CA THR A 172 -31.96 -22.21 -8.37
C THR A 172 -31.39 -22.17 -6.95
N SER A 173 -31.62 -21.08 -6.21
CA SER A 173 -31.03 -20.81 -4.90
C SER A 173 -29.50 -20.79 -4.89
N THR A 174 -28.88 -20.26 -5.94
CA THR A 174 -27.42 -20.26 -6.12
C THR A 174 -26.82 -18.86 -6.11
N ILE A 175 -25.64 -18.71 -5.52
CA ILE A 175 -24.82 -17.49 -5.59
C ILE A 175 -24.00 -17.54 -6.88
N LEU A 176 -23.94 -16.42 -7.61
CA LEU A 176 -23.21 -16.28 -8.86
C LEU A 176 -21.87 -15.55 -8.60
N PHE A 177 -20.88 -16.25 -8.04
CA PHE A 177 -19.59 -15.66 -7.64
C PHE A 177 -18.79 -15.02 -8.78
N ASN A 178 -19.13 -15.30 -10.03
CA ASN A 178 -18.56 -14.64 -11.21
C ASN A 178 -19.24 -13.30 -11.54
N GLU A 179 -20.22 -12.87 -10.75
CA GLU A 179 -20.97 -11.63 -10.92
C GLU A 179 -21.01 -10.85 -9.61
N ILE A 180 -19.85 -10.30 -9.26
CA ILE A 180 -19.71 -9.37 -8.14
C ILE A 180 -20.19 -7.99 -8.60
N ILE A 181 -21.16 -7.43 -7.89
CA ILE A 181 -21.73 -6.12 -8.21
C ILE A 181 -20.83 -5.01 -7.64
N ILE A 182 -20.49 -5.14 -6.38
CA ILE A 182 -19.55 -4.29 -5.65
C ILE A 182 -18.99 -5.11 -4.50
N GLY A 183 -17.68 -5.03 -4.30
CA GLY A 183 -17.02 -5.59 -3.14
C GLY A 183 -15.88 -4.69 -2.69
N ASP A 184 -15.59 -4.79 -1.39
CA ASP A 184 -14.51 -4.07 -0.74
C ASP A 184 -13.62 -5.07 0.00
N GLY A 185 -12.32 -4.81 0.01
CA GLY A 185 -11.33 -5.61 0.73
C GLY A 185 -10.47 -4.76 1.67
N TYR A 186 -9.97 -5.38 2.73
CA TYR A 186 -9.13 -4.75 3.73
C TYR A 186 -8.05 -5.72 4.23
N ALA A 187 -6.80 -5.25 4.22
CA ALA A 187 -5.67 -5.95 4.82
C ALA A 187 -4.70 -4.97 5.49
N LEU A 188 -4.02 -5.45 6.52
CA LEU A 188 -2.86 -4.81 7.12
C LEU A 188 -1.64 -5.69 6.83
N LEU A 189 -0.52 -5.10 6.46
CA LEU A 189 0.68 -5.84 6.07
C LEU A 189 1.90 -5.35 6.84
N ASP A 190 2.78 -6.29 7.18
CA ASP A 190 4.13 -6.07 7.69
C ASP A 190 5.12 -6.25 6.54
N VAL A 191 5.99 -5.26 6.33
CA VAL A 191 7.02 -5.37 5.30
C VAL A 191 8.10 -6.33 5.78
N THR A 192 8.58 -7.20 4.88
CA THR A 192 9.57 -8.25 5.19
C THR A 192 10.82 -8.17 4.34
N GLY A 193 10.81 -7.40 3.24
CA GLY A 193 11.97 -7.25 2.37
C GLY A 193 11.75 -6.33 1.17
N GLY A 194 12.69 -6.41 0.22
CA GLY A 194 12.74 -5.55 -0.96
C GLY A 194 13.66 -4.34 -0.80
N ALA A 195 13.96 -3.67 -1.91
CA ALA A 195 14.86 -2.51 -1.93
C ALA A 195 14.36 -1.34 -1.05
N ALA A 196 13.04 -1.14 -0.96
CA ALA A 196 12.42 -0.05 -0.21
C ALA A 196 12.09 -0.43 1.25
N PHE A 197 12.41 -1.65 1.70
CA PHE A 197 12.06 -2.18 3.03
C PHE A 197 12.26 -1.18 4.17
N ALA A 198 13.46 -0.59 4.27
CA ALA A 198 13.86 0.28 5.38
C ALA A 198 13.06 1.58 5.46
N ASN A 199 12.33 1.96 4.41
CA ASN A 199 11.48 3.13 4.40
C ASN A 199 10.07 2.85 4.91
N PHE A 200 9.63 1.58 4.92
CA PHE A 200 8.26 1.18 5.23
C PHE A 200 8.11 0.46 6.56
N ASP A 201 9.16 -0.22 7.06
CA ASP A 201 9.18 -0.86 8.40
C ASP A 201 9.13 0.20 9.52
N THR A 202 7.92 0.65 9.83
CA THR A 202 7.63 1.78 10.72
C THR A 202 6.67 1.41 11.83
N ASN A 203 5.92 0.32 11.67
CA ASN A 203 4.88 -0.15 12.58
C ASN A 203 3.84 0.94 12.90
N ALA A 204 3.58 1.84 11.95
CA ALA A 204 2.81 3.06 12.17
C ALA A 204 1.29 2.91 11.97
N GLN A 205 0.85 1.80 11.36
CA GLN A 205 -0.57 1.50 11.16
C GLN A 205 -1.16 0.81 12.40
N LEU A 206 -2.45 0.49 12.31
CA LEU A 206 -3.16 -0.26 13.33
C LEU A 206 -2.45 -1.61 13.60
N PHE A 207 -2.45 -2.04 14.86
CA PHE A 207 -1.79 -3.27 15.34
C PHE A 207 -0.26 -3.33 15.08
N GLY A 208 0.36 -2.19 14.78
CA GLY A 208 1.78 -2.14 14.47
C GLY A 208 2.11 -2.58 13.05
N ALA A 209 1.13 -2.63 12.15
CA ALA A 209 1.39 -2.90 10.73
C ALA A 209 2.13 -1.73 10.07
N ASP A 210 2.74 -2.00 8.91
CA ASP A 210 3.43 -0.99 8.12
C ASP A 210 2.54 -0.37 7.05
N ILE A 211 1.73 -1.22 6.40
CA ILE A 211 0.92 -0.86 5.25
C ILE A 211 -0.54 -1.22 5.53
N ARG A 212 -1.45 -0.31 5.16
CA ARG A 212 -2.88 -0.58 5.09
C ARG A 212 -3.30 -0.64 3.62
N VAL A 213 -3.93 -1.74 3.24
CA VAL A 213 -4.45 -1.97 1.89
C VAL A 213 -5.96 -1.99 1.92
N THR A 214 -6.58 -1.26 1.01
CA THR A 214 -8.02 -1.31 0.74
C THR A 214 -8.24 -1.57 -0.74
N SER A 215 -9.23 -2.39 -1.09
CA SER A 215 -9.60 -2.63 -2.47
C SER A 215 -11.08 -2.37 -2.71
N GLN A 216 -11.43 -2.01 -3.94
CA GLN A 216 -12.81 -1.97 -4.44
C GLN A 216 -12.86 -2.73 -5.77
N PHE A 217 -13.82 -3.62 -5.94
CA PHE A 217 -13.92 -4.48 -7.12
C PHE A 217 -15.36 -4.80 -7.52
N GLY A 218 -15.54 -5.20 -8.77
CA GLY A 218 -16.82 -5.63 -9.33
C GLY A 218 -17.40 -4.65 -10.35
N THR A 219 -18.55 -5.00 -10.92
CA THR A 219 -19.10 -4.29 -12.09
C THR A 219 -19.43 -2.81 -11.88
N ARG A 220 -19.58 -2.34 -10.63
CA ARG A 220 -19.78 -0.92 -10.29
C ARG A 220 -18.50 -0.19 -9.87
N ALA A 221 -17.43 -0.91 -9.57
CA ALA A 221 -16.13 -0.37 -9.24
C ALA A 221 -15.21 -0.61 -10.44
N THR A 222 -15.53 -0.01 -11.59
CA THR A 222 -14.73 -0.15 -12.82
C THR A 222 -13.94 1.12 -13.11
N PRO A 223 -12.60 1.06 -13.20
CA PRO A 223 -11.76 -0.12 -13.00
C PRO A 223 -11.72 -0.54 -11.52
N ASP A 224 -11.49 -1.84 -11.29
CA ASP A 224 -11.18 -2.32 -9.93
C ASP A 224 -9.93 -1.57 -9.45
N ASN A 225 -9.86 -1.24 -8.15
CA ASN A 225 -8.77 -0.45 -7.60
C ASN A 225 -8.26 -1.03 -6.29
N ILE A 226 -6.95 -0.93 -6.07
CA ILE A 226 -6.28 -1.14 -4.80
C ILE A 226 -5.59 0.16 -4.39
N ILE A 227 -5.80 0.56 -3.14
CA ILE A 227 -5.09 1.67 -2.51
C ILE A 227 -4.22 1.13 -1.40
N MET A 228 -2.91 1.42 -1.46
CA MET A 228 -1.94 1.10 -0.42
C MET A 228 -1.50 2.37 0.30
N ASN A 229 -1.66 2.42 1.61
CA ASN A 229 -1.26 3.55 2.43
C ASN A 229 -0.22 3.13 3.46
N ALA A 230 0.88 3.87 3.57
CA ALA A 230 1.93 3.63 4.53
C ALA A 230 2.51 4.95 5.06
N VAL A 231 2.97 4.94 6.31
CA VAL A 231 3.83 6.02 6.82
C VAL A 231 5.25 5.65 6.44
N THR A 232 5.97 6.56 5.79
CA THR A 232 7.35 6.28 5.38
C THR A 232 8.34 7.18 6.07
N VAL A 233 9.52 6.63 6.35
CA VAL A 233 10.64 7.38 6.94
C VAL A 233 11.61 7.85 5.86
N PRO A 234 12.06 9.12 5.89
CA PRO A 234 13.15 9.59 5.04
C PRO A 234 14.42 8.78 5.24
N GLU A 235 15.24 8.69 4.19
CA GLU A 235 16.44 7.84 4.16
C GLU A 235 17.28 7.90 5.45
N PRO A 236 17.80 6.75 5.94
CA PRO A 236 18.61 6.68 7.16
C PRO A 236 19.82 7.63 7.17
N ALA A 237 20.34 8.00 5.98
CA ALA A 237 21.45 8.93 5.84
C ALA A 237 21.16 10.31 6.43
N SER A 238 19.89 10.77 6.42
CA SER A 238 19.50 12.05 7.02
C SER A 238 19.73 12.06 8.54
N LEU A 239 19.44 10.95 9.22
CA LEU A 239 19.72 10.76 10.64
C LEU A 239 21.22 10.63 10.90
N ALA A 240 21.96 9.97 10.00
CA ALA A 240 23.41 9.87 10.10
C ALA A 240 24.09 11.23 9.97
N ILE A 241 23.65 12.09 9.03
CA ILE A 241 24.18 13.45 8.87
C ILE A 241 23.81 14.33 10.08
N LEU A 242 22.59 14.23 10.59
CA LEU A 242 22.21 14.91 11.84
C LEU A 242 23.08 14.45 13.02
N GLY A 243 23.28 13.13 13.16
CA GLY A 243 24.14 12.52 14.17
C GLY A 243 25.59 12.96 14.04
N LEU A 244 26.14 12.97 12.82
CA LEU A 244 27.49 13.46 12.53
C LEU A 244 27.63 14.97 12.80
N GLY A 245 26.60 15.76 12.49
CA GLY A 245 26.54 17.18 12.80
C GLY A 245 26.56 17.44 14.31
N LEU A 246 25.78 16.67 15.08
CA LEU A 246 25.77 16.72 16.55
C LEU A 246 27.10 16.28 17.16
N LEU A 247 27.72 15.21 16.62
CA LEU A 247 29.06 14.76 17.02
C LEU A 247 30.13 15.82 16.72
N GLY A 248 30.07 16.44 15.54
CA GLY A 248 30.95 17.54 15.15
C GLY A 248 30.81 18.74 16.09
N MET A 249 29.57 19.15 16.41
CA MET A 249 29.31 20.21 17.39
C MET A 249 29.79 19.83 18.80
N GLY A 250 29.57 18.59 19.23
CA GLY A 250 30.05 18.09 20.51
C GLY A 250 31.59 18.11 20.62
N ALA A 251 32.30 17.74 19.55
CA ALA A 251 33.75 17.80 19.48
C ALA A 251 34.29 19.25 19.49
N LEU A 252 33.63 20.16 18.78
CA LEU A 252 33.96 21.59 18.79
C LEU A 252 33.69 22.26 20.15
N SER A 253 32.65 21.83 20.87
CA SER A 253 32.35 22.35 22.21
C SER A 253 33.42 21.97 23.24
N ARG A 254 34.02 20.77 23.12
CA ARG A 254 35.10 20.29 23.99
C ARG A 254 36.42 21.02 23.74
N ARG A 255 36.72 21.39 22.49
CA ARG A 255 37.92 22.17 22.14
C ARG A 255 37.96 23.58 22.73
N ARG A 256 36.84 24.11 23.22
CA ARG A 256 36.80 25.43 23.89
C ARG A 256 37.06 25.36 25.41
N LYS A 257 37.17 24.16 25.99
CA LYS A 257 37.46 23.96 27.42
C LYS A 257 38.91 23.53 27.70
N ALA A 258 39.71 23.28 26.66
CA ALA A 258 41.17 23.14 26.73
C ALA A 258 41.80 24.44 26.23
#